data_AF-A0A1S0TMC5-F1
#
_entry.id   AF-A0A1S0TMC5-F1
#
_cell.length_a   1.000
_cell.length_b   1.000
_cell.length_c   1.000
_cell.angle_alpha   90.00
_cell.angle_beta   90.00
_cell.angle_gamma   90.00
#
_symmetry.space_group_name_H-M   'P 1'
#
loop_
_entity.id
_entity.type
_entity.pdbx_description
1 polymer ?
#
loop_
_entity_poly.entity_id
_entity_poly.type
_entity_poly.pdbx_seq_one_letter_code
_entity_poly.pdbx_strand_id
1 'polypeptide(L)'
;MAAYFCYILQQLKIFKQNKNVLKWSIWWALTSCGFYQITNYVQSLWATMQNISDNFNGITECINTLIGAIISFSLQYINKDWTVHDELIISITTAIITLLLIIMSQIKLIIIAYINYVIITAIYNLLMTAACATIASELNSASYGFIFGFNTFVALLLETIITFAFADKYGFALPIREQ
;
A
#
# COMPACT_ATOMS: atom_id res chain seq x y z
N MET A 1 -10.37 -14.40 -27.86
CA MET A 1 -9.93 -14.55 -26.46
C MET A 1 -8.45 -14.94 -26.36
N ALA A 2 -7.98 -16.01 -27.02
CA ALA A 2 -6.58 -16.45 -26.97
C ALA A 2 -5.55 -15.39 -27.44
N ALA A 3 -5.83 -14.65 -28.52
CA ALA A 3 -4.93 -13.60 -29.03
C ALA A 3 -4.72 -12.44 -28.04
N TYR A 4 -5.77 -12.05 -27.31
CA TYR A 4 -5.69 -11.02 -26.26
C TYR A 4 -4.87 -11.50 -25.06
N PHE A 5 -5.03 -12.77 -24.66
CA PHE A 5 -4.22 -13.36 -23.59
C PHE A 5 -2.74 -13.43 -23.99
N CYS A 6 -2.43 -13.85 -25.21
CA CYS A 6 -1.06 -13.80 -25.74
C CYS A 6 -0.51 -12.37 -25.77
N TYR A 7 -1.31 -11.37 -26.14
CA TYR A 7 -0.91 -9.96 -26.11
C TYR A 7 -0.58 -9.48 -24.68
N ILE A 8 -1.41 -9.82 -23.70
CA ILE A 8 -1.15 -9.55 -22.27
C ILE A 8 0.17 -10.18 -21.81
N LEU A 9 0.40 -11.46 -22.13
CA LEU A 9 1.65 -12.15 -21.81
C LEU A 9 2.86 -11.53 -22.51
N GLN A 10 2.68 -10.97 -23.71
CA GLN A 10 3.75 -10.24 -24.40
C GLN A 10 4.09 -8.93 -23.70
N GLN A 11 3.11 -8.20 -23.14
CA GLN A 11 3.37 -6.98 -22.37
C GLN A 11 4.21 -7.26 -21.11
N LEU A 12 4.08 -8.44 -20.51
CA LEU A 12 4.92 -8.86 -19.37
C LEU A 12 6.42 -9.03 -19.73
N LYS A 13 6.78 -9.06 -21.03
CA LYS A 13 8.20 -9.05 -21.44
C LYS A 13 8.92 -7.77 -21.02
N ILE A 14 8.20 -6.66 -20.79
CA ILE A 14 8.77 -5.42 -20.23
C ILE A 14 9.58 -5.69 -18.96
N PHE A 15 9.11 -6.59 -18.09
CA PHE A 15 9.82 -6.93 -16.86
C PHE A 15 11.16 -7.63 -17.09
N LYS A 16 11.33 -8.34 -18.21
CA LYS A 16 12.62 -8.92 -18.59
C LYS A 16 13.58 -7.89 -19.17
N GLN A 17 13.04 -6.85 -19.81
CA GLN A 17 13.81 -5.83 -20.52
C GLN A 17 14.21 -4.66 -19.62
N ASN A 18 13.33 -4.28 -18.68
CA ASN A 18 13.55 -3.19 -17.74
C ASN A 18 13.47 -3.72 -16.29
N LYS A 19 14.63 -3.99 -15.70
CA LYS A 19 14.76 -4.47 -14.32
C LYS A 19 14.28 -3.43 -13.30
N ASN A 20 14.37 -2.14 -13.61
CA ASN A 20 13.89 -1.08 -12.75
C ASN A 20 12.36 -1.14 -12.60
N VAL A 21 11.65 -1.27 -13.73
CA VAL A 21 10.19 -1.44 -13.76
C VAL A 21 9.75 -2.70 -13.00
N LEU A 22 10.47 -3.81 -13.14
CA LEU A 22 10.20 -5.04 -12.38
C LEU A 22 10.39 -4.82 -10.86
N LYS A 23 11.50 -4.22 -10.45
CA LYS A 23 11.80 -3.90 -9.03
C LYS A 23 10.68 -3.09 -8.40
N TRP A 24 10.32 -1.97 -9.03
CA TRP A 24 9.25 -1.10 -8.56
C TRP A 24 7.89 -1.74 -8.61
N SER A 25 7.60 -2.60 -9.59
CA SER A 25 6.31 -3.31 -9.69
C SER A 25 6.13 -4.36 -8.59
N ILE A 26 7.19 -5.11 -8.26
CA ILE A 26 7.16 -6.05 -7.12
C ILE A 26 6.94 -5.28 -5.82
N TRP A 27 7.72 -4.22 -5.60
CA TRP A 27 7.60 -3.38 -4.40
C TRP A 27 6.20 -2.76 -4.28
N TRP A 28 5.66 -2.22 -5.37
CA TRP A 28 4.31 -1.65 -5.44
C TRP A 28 3.27 -2.70 -5.06
N ALA A 29 3.32 -3.91 -5.64
CA ALA A 29 2.33 -4.94 -5.38
C ALA A 29 2.35 -5.44 -3.92
N LEU A 30 3.54 -5.64 -3.36
CA LEU A 30 3.69 -6.04 -1.96
C LEU A 30 3.22 -4.95 -0.99
N THR A 31 3.57 -3.70 -1.26
CA THR A 31 3.22 -2.56 -0.41
C THR A 31 1.71 -2.29 -0.46
N SER A 32 1.10 -2.32 -1.64
CA SER A 32 -0.36 -2.20 -1.78
C SER A 32 -1.10 -3.34 -1.10
N CYS A 33 -0.64 -4.59 -1.24
CA CYS A 33 -1.21 -5.72 -0.51
C CYS A 33 -1.19 -5.47 1.02
N GLY A 34 -0.04 -5.06 1.57
CA GLY A 34 0.09 -4.75 2.98
C GLY A 34 -0.83 -3.60 3.41
N PHE A 35 -0.94 -2.54 2.60
CA PHE A 35 -1.82 -1.41 2.89
C PHE A 35 -3.30 -1.80 2.85
N TYR A 36 -3.73 -2.64 1.90
CA TYR A 36 -5.12 -3.13 1.84
C TYR A 36 -5.49 -3.97 3.07
N GLN A 37 -4.56 -4.79 3.56
CA GLN A 37 -4.73 -5.50 4.83
C GLN A 37 -4.97 -4.51 5.98
N ILE A 38 -4.18 -3.44 6.07
CA ILE A 38 -4.38 -2.41 7.09
C ILE A 38 -5.77 -1.78 6.95
N THR A 39 -6.15 -1.31 5.76
CA THR A 39 -7.44 -0.62 5.56
C THR A 39 -8.65 -1.51 5.83
N ASN A 40 -8.57 -2.80 5.51
CA ASN A 40 -9.67 -3.74 5.74
C ASN A 40 -9.90 -4.01 7.23
N TYR A 41 -8.84 -4.07 8.04
CA TYR A 41 -8.93 -4.48 9.44
C TYR A 41 -8.81 -3.33 10.45
N VAL A 42 -8.40 -2.12 10.04
CA VAL A 42 -8.20 -0.99 10.95
C VAL A 42 -9.48 -0.59 11.68
N GLN A 43 -10.63 -0.60 10.99
CA GLN A 43 -11.93 -0.29 11.59
C GLN A 43 -12.32 -1.33 12.66
N SER A 44 -12.08 -2.61 12.36
CA SER A 44 -12.31 -3.71 13.31
C SER A 44 -11.40 -3.60 14.53
N LEU A 45 -10.13 -3.22 14.32
CA LEU A 45 -9.18 -2.97 15.39
C LEU A 45 -9.62 -1.80 16.28
N TRP A 46 -10.03 -0.68 15.69
CA TRP A 46 -10.53 0.48 16.42
C TRP A 46 -11.77 0.19 17.25
N ALA A 47 -12.68 -0.63 16.74
CA ALA A 47 -13.88 -1.05 17.49
C ALA A 47 -13.52 -1.76 18.81
N THR A 48 -12.34 -2.39 18.92
CA THR A 48 -11.86 -2.99 20.19
C THR A 48 -11.32 -1.99 21.20
N MET A 49 -11.05 -0.74 20.77
CA MET A 49 -10.46 0.33 21.60
C MET A 49 -11.44 1.44 21.93
N GLN A 50 -12.53 1.56 21.16
CA GLN A 50 -13.47 2.67 21.23
C GLN A 50 -14.53 2.48 22.33
N ASN A 51 -14.86 3.59 22.97
CA ASN A 51 -16.13 3.76 23.69
C ASN A 51 -17.09 4.58 22.82
N ILE A 52 -18.39 4.58 23.16
CA ILE A 52 -19.46 5.24 22.38
C ILE A 52 -19.17 6.72 22.08
N SER A 53 -18.43 7.42 22.94
CA SER A 53 -18.08 8.85 22.78
C SER A 53 -16.88 9.14 21.87
N ASP A 54 -16.02 8.15 21.58
CA ASP A 54 -14.68 8.38 21.04
C ASP A 54 -14.53 7.91 19.57
N ASN A 55 -15.64 7.95 18.82
CA ASN A 55 -15.67 7.54 17.42
C ASN A 55 -15.34 8.71 16.48
N PHE A 56 -14.09 8.77 16.05
CA PHE A 56 -13.57 9.78 15.12
C PHE A 56 -13.10 9.16 13.79
N ASN A 57 -13.56 7.94 13.46
CA ASN A 57 -13.10 7.19 12.27
C ASN A 57 -13.24 8.00 10.99
N GLY A 58 -14.40 8.60 10.77
CA GLY A 58 -14.67 9.40 9.56
C GLY A 58 -13.79 10.65 9.47
N ILE A 59 -13.48 11.29 10.61
CA ILE A 59 -12.56 12.44 10.65
C ILE A 59 -11.15 11.98 10.31
N THR A 60 -10.69 10.86 10.87
CA THR A 60 -9.37 10.28 10.59
C THR A 60 -9.22 9.93 9.09
N GLU A 61 -10.23 9.31 8.47
CA GLU A 61 -10.20 9.00 7.03
C GLU A 61 -10.22 10.27 6.15
N CYS A 62 -10.95 11.30 6.57
CA CYS A 62 -10.94 12.60 5.89
C CYS A 62 -9.54 13.24 5.94
N ILE A 63 -8.88 13.23 7.10
CA ILE A 63 -7.51 13.70 7.28
C ILE A 63 -6.56 12.94 6.36
N ASN A 64 -6.67 11.61 6.29
CA ASN A 64 -5.86 10.79 5.38
C ASN A 64 -6.02 11.19 3.91
N THR A 65 -7.27 11.40 3.49
CA THR A 65 -7.59 11.83 2.12
C THR A 65 -6.97 13.20 1.82
N LEU A 66 -7.11 14.16 2.74
CA LEU A 66 -6.54 15.49 2.60
C LEU A 66 -5.01 15.46 2.54
N ILE A 67 -4.36 14.72 3.43
CA ILE A 67 -2.89 14.57 3.45
C ILE A 67 -2.41 13.91 2.15
N GLY A 68 -3.09 12.85 1.69
CA GLY A 68 -2.77 12.18 0.43
C GLY A 68 -2.84 13.13 -0.78
N ALA A 69 -3.86 14.00 -0.81
CA ALA A 69 -3.99 15.03 -1.83
C ALA A 69 -2.84 16.06 -1.77
N ILE A 70 -2.51 16.56 -0.58
CA ILE A 70 -1.40 17.51 -0.39
C ILE A 70 -0.08 16.88 -0.82
N ILE A 71 0.19 15.63 -0.43
CA ILE A 71 1.41 14.90 -0.80
C ILE A 71 1.50 14.75 -2.32
N SER A 72 0.44 14.28 -2.96
CA SER A 72 0.41 14.05 -4.40
C SER A 72 0.60 15.35 -5.18
N PHE A 73 -0.06 16.42 -4.76
CA PHE A 73 0.10 17.75 -5.35
C PHE A 73 1.52 18.31 -5.12
N SER A 74 2.11 18.10 -3.94
CA SER A 74 3.44 18.61 -3.62
C SER A 74 4.55 17.88 -4.40
N LEU A 75 4.38 16.57 -4.61
CA LEU A 75 5.37 15.74 -5.28
C LEU A 75 5.67 16.18 -6.72
N GLN A 76 4.69 16.74 -7.44
CA GLN A 76 4.90 17.23 -8.80
C GLN A 76 5.91 18.40 -8.87
N TYR A 77 6.11 19.12 -7.77
CA TYR A 77 7.07 20.22 -7.66
C TYR A 77 8.47 19.78 -7.22
N ILE A 78 8.60 18.54 -6.73
CA ILE A 78 9.88 17.99 -6.30
C ILE A 78 10.59 17.42 -7.53
N ASN A 79 11.54 18.17 -8.07
CA ASN A 79 12.38 17.72 -9.19
C ASN A 79 13.52 16.83 -8.66
N LYS A 80 13.16 15.65 -8.15
CA LYS A 80 14.10 14.66 -7.62
C LYS A 80 14.08 13.42 -8.50
N ASP A 81 15.27 12.99 -8.91
CA ASP A 81 15.45 11.65 -9.46
C ASP A 81 15.29 10.62 -8.34
N TRP A 82 14.14 9.95 -8.32
CA TRP A 82 13.77 8.99 -7.30
C TRP A 82 14.65 7.73 -7.33
N THR A 83 15.38 7.48 -8.42
CA THR A 83 16.16 6.25 -8.63
C THR A 83 17.50 6.23 -7.90
N VAL A 84 18.04 7.38 -7.48
CA VAL A 84 19.42 7.46 -6.96
C VAL A 84 19.55 6.87 -5.54
N HIS A 85 18.50 6.95 -4.72
CA HIS A 85 18.51 6.47 -3.32
C HIS A 85 17.25 5.64 -3.01
N ASP A 86 16.63 5.04 -4.03
CA ASP A 86 15.35 4.35 -3.90
C ASP A 86 15.38 3.21 -2.89
N GLU A 87 16.39 2.36 -2.94
CA GLU A 87 16.53 1.19 -2.06
C GLU A 87 16.62 1.58 -0.58
N LEU A 88 17.39 2.62 -0.26
CA LEU A 88 17.51 3.12 1.11
C LEU A 88 16.21 3.74 1.60
N ILE A 89 15.55 4.56 0.76
CA ILE A 89 14.27 5.17 1.10
C ILE A 89 13.21 4.09 1.33
N ILE A 90 13.12 3.11 0.44
CA ILE A 90 12.20 1.96 0.55
C ILE A 90 12.47 1.18 1.84
N SER A 91 13.73 0.86 2.13
CA SER A 91 14.10 0.07 3.30
C SER A 91 13.76 0.79 4.60
N ILE A 92 14.16 2.06 4.74
CA ILE A 92 13.92 2.87 5.94
C ILE A 92 12.42 3.06 6.16
N THR A 93 11.67 3.42 5.11
CA THR A 93 10.24 3.65 5.25
C THR A 93 9.47 2.37 5.54
N THR A 94 9.86 1.24 4.96
CA THR A 94 9.28 -0.07 5.29
C THR A 94 9.55 -0.44 6.75
N ALA A 95 10.77 -0.19 7.26
CA ALA A 95 11.11 -0.40 8.66
C ALA A 95 10.28 0.49 9.60
N ILE A 96 10.06 1.77 9.23
CA ILE A 96 9.20 2.69 9.97
C ILE A 96 7.75 2.19 9.99
N ILE A 97 7.18 1.84 8.84
CA ILE A 97 5.80 1.31 8.76
C ILE A 97 5.67 0.05 9.62
N THR A 98 6.64 -0.86 9.53
CA THR A 98 6.66 -2.10 10.34
C THR A 98 6.66 -1.79 11.83
N LEU A 99 7.50 -0.85 12.28
CA LEU A 99 7.53 -0.42 13.68
C LEU A 99 6.20 0.20 14.12
N LEU A 100 5.61 1.08 13.30
CA LEU A 100 4.32 1.70 13.60
C LEU A 100 3.19 0.65 13.69
N LEU A 101 3.23 -0.38 12.85
CA LEU A 101 2.26 -1.49 12.90
C LEU A 101 2.42 -2.34 14.17
N ILE A 102 3.66 -2.64 14.59
CA ILE A 102 3.92 -3.33 15.87
C ILE A 102 3.41 -2.47 17.04
N ILE A 103 3.65 -1.17 17.01
CA ILE A 103 3.14 -0.24 18.01
C ILE A 103 1.59 -0.27 18.01
N MET A 104 0.97 -0.21 16.84
CA MET A 104 -0.49 -0.22 16.68
C MET A 104 -1.13 -1.53 17.16
N SER A 105 -0.44 -2.68 17.05
CA SER A 105 -0.96 -3.96 17.54
C SER A 105 -1.03 -4.04 19.07
N GLN A 106 -0.10 -3.38 19.78
CA GLN A 106 -0.01 -3.42 21.25
C GLN A 106 -0.85 -2.34 21.96
N ILE A 107 -1.13 -1.22 21.29
CA ILE A 107 -1.85 -0.09 21.90
C ILE A 107 -3.33 -0.40 22.10
N LYS A 108 -3.90 0.10 23.21
CA LYS A 108 -5.35 0.10 23.50
C LYS A 108 -5.99 1.50 23.50
N LEU A 109 -5.18 2.55 23.34
CA LEU A 109 -5.63 3.94 23.27
C LEU A 109 -5.94 4.33 21.81
N ILE A 110 -7.21 4.56 21.51
CA ILE A 110 -7.70 4.84 20.15
C ILE A 110 -7.04 6.07 19.52
N ILE A 111 -6.79 7.14 20.29
CA ILE A 111 -6.17 8.38 19.79
C ILE A 111 -4.78 8.09 19.21
N ILE A 112 -3.98 7.27 19.90
CA ILE A 112 -2.63 6.93 19.42
C ILE A 112 -2.71 6.02 18.20
N ALA A 113 -3.73 5.13 18.12
CA ALA A 113 -3.97 4.32 16.93
C ALA A 113 -4.35 5.16 15.71
N TYR A 114 -5.19 6.20 15.86
CA TYR A 114 -5.48 7.14 14.77
C TYR A 114 -4.23 7.86 14.28
N ILE A 115 -3.43 8.40 15.19
CA ILE A 115 -2.19 9.12 14.83
C ILE A 115 -1.24 8.19 14.05
N ASN A 116 -1.04 6.95 14.53
CA ASN A 116 -0.22 5.97 13.82
C ASN A 116 -0.77 5.67 12.42
N TYR A 117 -2.08 5.43 12.30
CA TYR A 117 -2.71 5.16 11.02
C TYR A 117 -2.55 6.31 10.03
N VAL A 118 -2.65 7.57 10.49
CA VAL A 118 -2.41 8.75 9.66
C VAL A 118 -0.97 8.81 9.16
N ILE A 119 0.00 8.55 10.03
CA ILE A 119 1.42 8.53 9.66
C ILE A 119 1.70 7.43 8.64
N ILE A 120 1.20 6.21 8.87
CA ILE A 120 1.35 5.08 7.94
C ILE A 120 0.75 5.43 6.57
N THR A 121 -0.46 5.98 6.55
CA THR A 121 -1.15 6.35 5.31
C THR A 121 -0.43 7.47 4.55
N ALA A 122 0.13 8.45 5.27
CA ALA A 122 0.95 9.50 4.68
C ALA A 122 2.22 8.95 4.02
N ILE A 123 2.95 8.07 4.71
CA ILE A 123 4.15 7.42 4.17
C ILE A 123 3.79 6.57 2.94
N TYR A 124 2.72 5.78 3.02
CA TYR A 124 2.23 4.98 1.91
C TYR A 124 1.92 5.86 0.68
N ASN A 125 1.12 6.92 0.85
CA ASN A 125 0.75 7.81 -0.25
C ASN A 125 1.97 8.47 -0.89
N LEU A 126 2.95 8.90 -0.10
CA LEU A 126 4.20 9.48 -0.61
C LEU A 126 4.96 8.46 -1.49
N LEU A 127 5.18 7.26 -0.98
CA LEU A 127 5.96 6.24 -1.69
C LEU A 127 5.22 5.72 -2.93
N MET A 128 3.90 5.55 -2.84
CA MET A 128 3.09 5.09 -3.97
C MET A 128 3.07 6.11 -5.10
N THR A 129 2.93 7.40 -4.80
CA THR A 129 2.98 8.44 -5.82
C THR A 129 4.37 8.51 -6.45
N ALA A 130 5.45 8.38 -5.66
CA ALA A 130 6.81 8.30 -6.20
C ALA A 130 7.01 7.07 -7.11
N ALA A 131 6.55 5.88 -6.67
CA ALA A 131 6.64 4.66 -7.47
C ALA A 131 5.86 4.74 -8.79
N CYS A 132 4.66 5.32 -8.76
CA CYS A 132 3.88 5.59 -9.96
C CYS A 132 4.62 6.53 -10.92
N ALA A 133 5.23 7.60 -10.40
CA ALA A 133 6.02 8.53 -11.21
C ALA A 133 7.24 7.83 -11.84
N THR A 134 7.98 7.02 -11.08
CA THR A 134 9.15 6.27 -11.57
C THR A 134 8.77 5.24 -12.64
N ILE A 135 7.73 4.44 -12.41
CA ILE A 135 7.27 3.46 -13.41
C ILE A 135 6.76 4.18 -14.67
N ALA A 136 6.04 5.29 -14.52
CA ALA A 136 5.53 6.05 -15.65
C ALA A 136 6.65 6.73 -16.46
N SER A 137 7.75 7.17 -15.83
CA SER A 137 8.90 7.75 -16.56
C SER A 137 9.68 6.72 -17.38
N GLU A 138 9.56 5.44 -17.05
CA GLU A 138 10.28 4.33 -17.69
C GLU A 138 9.48 3.67 -18.83
N LEU A 139 8.21 4.05 -19.00
CA LEU A 139 7.26 3.38 -19.89
C LEU A 139 6.53 4.36 -20.80
N ASN A 140 6.19 3.90 -22.00
CA ASN A 140 5.31 4.64 -22.90
C ASN A 140 3.86 4.68 -22.38
N SER A 141 3.10 5.67 -22.82
CA SER A 141 1.75 5.96 -22.31
C SER A 141 0.75 4.80 -22.40
N ALA A 142 0.91 3.95 -23.42
CA ALA A 142 0.07 2.77 -23.63
C ALA A 142 0.40 1.61 -22.68
N SER A 143 1.59 1.60 -22.06
CA SER A 143 2.11 0.46 -21.29
C SER A 143 2.01 0.66 -19.78
N TYR A 144 2.13 1.89 -19.25
CA TYR A 144 2.07 2.10 -17.79
C TYR A 144 0.71 1.73 -17.20
N GLY A 145 -0.40 2.01 -17.91
CA GLY A 145 -1.74 1.70 -17.42
C GLY A 145 -1.97 0.19 -17.25
N PHE A 146 -1.43 -0.61 -18.17
CA PHE A 146 -1.43 -2.07 -18.05
C PHE A 146 -0.60 -2.54 -16.86
N ILE A 147 0.61 -1.99 -16.67
CA ILE A 147 1.49 -2.35 -15.55
C ILE A 147 0.85 -2.00 -14.21
N PHE A 148 0.23 -0.82 -14.07
CA PHE A 148 -0.52 -0.46 -12.86
C PHE A 148 -1.67 -1.43 -12.60
N GLY A 149 -2.48 -1.75 -13.61
CA GLY A 149 -3.56 -2.72 -13.46
C GLY A 149 -3.07 -4.12 -13.08
N PHE A 150 -1.96 -4.58 -13.67
CA PHE A 150 -1.35 -5.86 -13.32
C PHE A 150 -0.82 -5.87 -11.88
N ASN A 151 -0.14 -4.81 -11.45
CA ASN A 151 0.35 -4.71 -10.09
C ASN A 151 -0.82 -4.69 -9.08
N THR A 152 -1.92 -3.98 -9.38
CA THR A 152 -3.15 -4.02 -8.57
C THR A 152 -3.72 -5.42 -8.48
N PHE A 153 -3.81 -6.13 -9.61
CA PHE A 153 -4.30 -7.51 -9.62
C PHE A 153 -3.44 -8.43 -8.74
N VAL A 154 -2.11 -8.32 -8.83
CA VAL A 154 -1.20 -9.11 -7.99
C VAL A 154 -1.37 -8.74 -6.51
N ALA A 155 -1.49 -7.45 -6.19
CA ALA A 155 -1.72 -6.99 -4.81
C ALA A 155 -3.01 -7.57 -4.21
N LEU A 156 -4.13 -7.48 -4.94
CA LEU A 156 -5.42 -8.03 -4.52
C LEU A 156 -5.40 -9.56 -4.41
N LEU A 157 -4.67 -10.24 -5.30
CA LEU A 157 -4.50 -11.69 -5.22
C LEU A 157 -3.74 -12.10 -3.95
N LEU A 158 -2.64 -11.42 -3.64
CA LEU A 158 -1.86 -11.64 -2.41
C LEU A 158 -2.69 -11.33 -1.17
N GLU A 159 -3.43 -10.22 -1.19
CA GLU A 159 -4.34 -9.83 -0.12
C GLU A 159 -5.39 -10.93 0.12
N THR A 160 -6.01 -11.44 -0.96
CA THR A 160 -7.00 -12.52 -0.86
C THR A 160 -6.41 -13.77 -0.21
N ILE A 161 -5.18 -14.14 -0.57
CA ILE A 161 -4.47 -15.28 0.01
C ILE A 161 -4.23 -15.07 1.52
N ILE A 162 -3.75 -13.88 1.92
CA ILE A 162 -3.48 -13.56 3.32
C ILE A 162 -4.79 -13.53 4.13
N THR A 163 -5.83 -12.87 3.63
CA THR A 163 -7.14 -12.81 4.27
C THR A 163 -7.76 -14.19 4.43
N PHE A 164 -7.72 -15.03 3.38
CA PHE A 164 -8.20 -16.41 3.47
C PHE A 164 -7.41 -17.22 4.51
N ALA A 165 -6.08 -17.08 4.52
CA ALA A 165 -5.24 -17.82 5.45
C ALA A 165 -5.49 -17.43 6.91
N PHE A 166 -5.55 -16.13 7.23
CA PHE A 166 -5.50 -15.67 8.62
C PHE A 166 -6.84 -15.22 9.21
N ALA A 167 -7.71 -14.60 8.41
CA ALA A 167 -8.93 -13.97 8.91
C ALA A 167 -10.20 -14.78 8.61
N ASP A 168 -10.22 -15.58 7.55
CA ASP A 168 -11.38 -16.39 7.20
C ASP A 168 -11.58 -17.55 8.20
N LYS A 169 -12.84 -17.89 8.44
CA LYS A 169 -13.25 -19.01 9.31
C LYS A 169 -12.76 -20.38 8.85
N TYR A 170 -12.48 -20.53 7.55
CA TYR A 170 -11.92 -21.75 6.96
C TYR A 170 -10.38 -21.75 6.98
N GLY A 171 -9.74 -20.65 7.37
CA GLY A 171 -8.30 -20.53 7.62
C GLY A 171 -7.96 -20.70 9.10
N PHE A 172 -6.98 -19.91 9.58
CA PHE A 172 -6.59 -19.88 11.00
C PHE A 172 -7.61 -19.17 11.90
N ALA A 173 -8.50 -18.36 11.33
CA ALA A 173 -9.54 -17.61 12.04
C ALA A 173 -8.99 -16.84 13.25
N LEU A 174 -7.87 -16.13 13.06
CA LEU A 174 -7.17 -15.48 14.16
C LEU A 174 -8.02 -14.35 14.77
N PRO A 175 -8.01 -14.18 16.10
CA PRO A 175 -8.70 -13.07 16.75
C PRO A 175 -8.06 -11.72 16.41
N ILE A 176 -8.85 -10.65 16.53
CA ILE A 176 -8.42 -9.26 16.26
C ILE A 176 -7.28 -8.81 17.21
N ARG A 177 -7.20 -9.40 18.40
CA ARG A 177 -6.20 -9.14 19.43
C ARG A 177 -5.54 -10.45 19.87
N GLU A 178 -4.43 -10.33 20.61
CA GLU A 178 -3.57 -11.43 21.11
C GLU A 178 -2.52 -11.95 20.10
N GLN A 179 -2.10 -11.07 19.19
CA GLN A 179 -1.01 -11.29 18.23
C GLN A 179 0.18 -10.36 18.51
#